data_AF-A0A0B4E7A9-F1
#
_entry.id   AF-A0A0B4E7A9-F1
#
_cell.length_a   1.000
_cell.length_b   1.000
_cell.length_c   1.000
_cell.angle_alpha   90.00
_cell.angle_beta   90.00
_cell.angle_gamma   90.00
#
_symmetry.space_group_name_H-M   'P 1'
#
loop_
_entity.id
_entity.type
_entity.pdbx_description
1 polymer ?
#
loop_
_entity_poly.entity_id
_entity_poly.type
_entity_poly.pdbx_seq_one_letter_code
_entity_poly.pdbx_strand_id
1 'polypeptide(L)'
;MATRVFFLEDSTIGYQFLWKADFEKMFQIKTWIFALGQAFFSLSLAGSGTVVYGSYLKEDVDVLNSSLHVSFYDTLAAILAALVIIPAVFSFGMEVSAGPGLMFLAMPRVFQQMPFGRIFSCIFFSAVFLAGMTSLVNLFESSIEALQEKFSLERWKAVSIVMGLSFCLGILVEDATYLGKLMDMVSIYFIPLGAFLSAVLFYWICGDDFVREEIQKGRKAAFPRFLLLMGKYVFCGISFIVFILGILYHGIG
;
A
#
# COMPACT_ATOMS: atom_id res chain seq x y z
N MET A 1 -7.10 5.91 21.53
CA MET A 1 -5.62 5.90 21.44
C MET A 1 -5.08 7.29 21.17
N ALA A 2 -5.46 7.94 20.06
CA ALA A 2 -5.03 9.31 19.75
C ALA A 2 -5.24 10.31 20.91
N THR A 3 -6.40 10.27 21.56
CA THR A 3 -6.69 11.09 22.75
C THR A 3 -5.71 10.84 23.90
N ARG A 4 -5.31 9.60 24.16
CA ARG A 4 -4.33 9.29 25.21
C ARG A 4 -2.95 9.82 24.84
N VAL A 5 -2.53 9.59 23.60
CA VAL A 5 -1.23 10.03 23.10
C VAL A 5 -1.07 11.54 23.20
N PHE A 6 -2.14 12.30 22.95
CA PHE A 6 -2.14 13.75 23.09
C PHE A 6 -1.80 14.24 24.51
N PHE A 7 -2.15 13.47 25.54
CA PHE A 7 -1.86 13.80 26.94
C PHE A 7 -0.56 13.19 27.47
N LEU A 8 0.27 12.59 26.61
CA LEU A 8 1.62 12.17 27.01
C LEU A 8 2.54 13.39 27.11
N GLU A 9 3.48 13.32 28.05
CA GLU A 9 4.59 14.27 28.14
C GLU A 9 5.38 14.26 26.82
N ASP A 10 5.84 15.42 26.36
CA ASP A 10 6.59 15.61 25.11
C ASP A 10 5.88 15.20 23.79
N SER A 11 4.61 14.78 23.84
CA SER A 11 3.81 14.49 22.63
C SER A 11 3.72 15.69 21.68
N THR A 12 3.71 16.91 22.22
CA THR A 12 3.72 18.16 21.43
C THR A 12 4.96 18.28 20.53
N ILE A 13 6.12 17.78 20.97
CA ILE A 13 7.34 17.76 20.17
C ILE A 13 7.18 16.83 18.97
N GLY A 14 6.56 15.66 19.16
CA GLY A 14 6.29 14.75 18.06
C GLY A 14 5.25 15.27 17.07
N TYR A 15 4.24 16.02 17.53
CA TYR A 15 3.34 16.74 16.63
C TYR A 15 4.07 17.84 15.85
N GLN A 16 4.94 18.62 16.50
CA GLN A 16 5.77 19.61 15.81
C GLN A 16 6.67 18.95 14.78
N PHE A 17 7.24 17.78 15.07
CA PHE A 17 8.05 17.03 14.12
C PHE A 17 7.25 16.62 12.88
N LEU A 18 6.01 16.14 13.03
CA LEU A 18 5.13 15.77 11.90
C LEU A 18 4.84 16.95 10.97
N TRP A 19 4.59 18.13 11.52
CA TRP A 19 4.16 19.31 10.76
C TRP A 19 5.30 20.24 10.36
N LYS A 20 6.54 19.98 10.80
CA LYS A 20 7.71 20.77 10.44
C LYS A 20 8.07 20.49 8.98
N ALA A 21 7.58 21.35 8.10
CA ALA A 21 7.95 21.35 6.70
C ALA A 21 9.43 21.70 6.53
N ASP A 22 10.16 20.84 5.82
CA ASP A 22 11.55 21.05 5.43
C ASP A 22 11.58 21.30 3.92
N PHE A 23 11.58 22.58 3.53
CA PHE A 23 11.54 22.98 2.13
C PHE A 23 12.81 22.58 1.38
N GLU A 24 13.95 22.43 2.04
CA GLU A 24 15.18 21.96 1.40
C GLU A 24 15.00 20.52 0.90
N LYS A 25 14.32 19.67 1.68
CA LYS A 25 13.98 18.30 1.27
C LYS A 25 13.00 18.26 0.11
N MET A 26 12.17 19.29 -0.11
CA MET A 26 11.28 19.33 -1.27
C MET A 26 12.02 19.50 -2.60
N PHE A 27 13.21 20.09 -2.59
CA PHE A 27 14.05 20.21 -3.79
C PHE A 27 14.88 18.95 -4.07
N GLN A 28 14.89 17.99 -3.14
CA GLN A 28 15.60 16.72 -3.32
C GLN A 28 14.73 15.74 -4.11
N ILE A 29 15.26 15.27 -5.24
CA ILE A 29 14.59 14.25 -6.09
C ILE A 29 14.22 13.01 -5.28
N LYS A 30 15.10 12.61 -4.35
CA LYS A 30 14.92 11.45 -3.47
C LYS A 30 13.63 11.52 -2.62
N THR A 31 13.22 12.70 -2.17
CA THR A 31 11.97 12.88 -1.41
C THR A 31 10.76 12.50 -2.25
N TRP A 32 10.74 12.91 -3.52
CA TRP A 32 9.66 12.60 -4.44
C TRP A 32 9.64 11.13 -4.85
N ILE A 33 10.81 10.51 -5.02
CA ILE A 33 10.92 9.07 -5.30
C ILE A 33 10.28 8.27 -4.15
N PHE A 34 10.65 8.58 -2.91
CA PHE A 34 10.11 7.89 -1.74
C PHE A 34 8.62 8.12 -1.56
N ALA A 35 8.14 9.35 -1.77
CA ALA A 35 6.71 9.64 -1.71
C ALA A 35 5.91 8.88 -2.77
N LEU A 36 6.41 8.83 -4.01
CA LEU A 36 5.78 8.10 -5.11
C LEU A 36 5.80 6.59 -4.88
N GLY A 37 6.94 6.03 -4.44
CA GLY A 37 7.03 4.62 -4.11
C GLY A 37 6.07 4.24 -2.99
N GLN A 38 6.00 5.04 -1.92
CA GLN A 38 5.01 4.84 -0.85
C GLN A 38 3.57 4.83 -1.38
N ALA A 39 3.20 5.79 -2.25
CA ALA A 39 1.86 5.83 -2.83
C ALA A 39 1.55 4.59 -3.68
N PHE A 40 2.50 4.10 -4.47
CA PHE A 40 2.35 2.89 -5.28
C PHE A 40 2.18 1.63 -4.42
N PHE A 41 2.93 1.54 -3.33
CA PHE A 41 2.80 0.43 -2.37
C PHE A 41 1.50 0.48 -1.57
N SER A 42 1.17 1.65 -1.02
CA SER A 42 -0.03 1.83 -0.18
C SER A 42 -1.30 1.48 -0.94
N LEU A 43 -1.39 1.91 -2.20
CA LEU A 43 -2.54 1.64 -3.07
C LEU A 43 -2.45 0.32 -3.84
N SER A 44 -1.38 -0.47 -3.64
CA SER A 44 -1.17 -1.75 -4.33
C SER A 44 -1.28 -1.65 -5.87
N LEU A 45 -0.77 -0.55 -6.45
CA LEU A 45 -0.94 -0.25 -7.88
C LEU A 45 -0.19 -1.19 -8.83
N ALA A 46 0.71 -2.01 -8.28
CA ALA A 46 1.40 -3.07 -9.01
C ALA A 46 0.83 -4.48 -8.74
N GLY A 47 -0.17 -4.59 -7.87
CA GLY A 47 -0.75 -5.87 -7.50
C GLY A 47 -1.70 -6.36 -8.59
N SER A 48 -1.42 -7.55 -9.12
CA SER A 48 -2.40 -8.34 -9.89
C SER A 48 -3.73 -8.51 -9.16
N GLY A 49 -3.72 -8.48 -7.82
CA GLY A 49 -4.91 -8.60 -6.98
C GLY A 49 -6.02 -7.58 -7.26
N THR A 50 -5.67 -6.32 -7.56
CA THR A 50 -6.69 -5.30 -7.90
C THR A 50 -7.37 -5.59 -9.25
N VAL A 51 -6.63 -6.17 -10.20
CA VAL A 51 -7.18 -6.61 -11.50
C VAL A 51 -8.10 -7.81 -11.30
N VAL A 52 -7.69 -8.78 -10.48
CA VAL A 52 -8.50 -9.95 -10.11
C VAL A 52 -9.79 -9.53 -9.41
N TYR A 53 -9.72 -8.63 -8.44
CA TYR A 53 -10.94 -8.10 -7.81
C TYR A 53 -11.79 -7.30 -8.78
N GLY A 54 -11.15 -6.58 -9.71
CA GLY A 54 -11.83 -5.92 -10.82
C GLY A 54 -12.62 -6.88 -11.71
N SER A 55 -12.11 -8.09 -11.98
CA SER A 55 -12.79 -9.09 -12.81
C SER A 55 -14.06 -9.64 -12.15
N TYR A 56 -14.17 -9.56 -10.82
CA TYR A 56 -15.35 -9.97 -10.05
C TYR A 56 -16.36 -8.85 -9.81
N LEU A 57 -16.02 -7.60 -10.16
CA LEU A 57 -16.95 -6.48 -10.01
C LEU A 57 -18.09 -6.59 -11.01
N LYS A 58 -19.29 -6.22 -10.56
CA LYS A 58 -20.43 -6.05 -11.44
C LYS A 58 -20.27 -4.78 -12.27
N GLU A 59 -20.79 -4.78 -13.50
CA GLU A 59 -20.69 -3.63 -14.40
C GLU A 59 -21.49 -2.39 -13.95
N ASP A 60 -22.37 -2.52 -12.96
CA ASP A 60 -23.11 -1.40 -12.37
C ASP A 60 -22.34 -0.64 -11.28
N VAL A 61 -21.13 -1.11 -10.94
CA VAL A 61 -20.28 -0.46 -9.94
C VAL A 61 -19.49 0.70 -10.53
N ASP A 62 -19.61 1.87 -9.88
CA ASP A 62 -18.79 3.03 -10.18
C ASP A 62 -17.35 2.85 -9.68
N VAL A 63 -16.47 2.37 -10.55
CA VAL A 63 -15.06 2.09 -10.24
C VAL A 63 -14.25 3.34 -9.90
N LEU A 64 -14.54 4.49 -10.53
CA LEU A 64 -13.80 5.73 -10.29
C LEU A 64 -14.23 6.39 -8.97
N ASN A 65 -15.50 6.30 -8.56
CA ASN A 65 -15.90 6.75 -7.23
C ASN A 65 -15.34 5.83 -6.14
N SER A 66 -15.34 4.52 -6.41
CA SER A 66 -14.75 3.53 -5.50
C SER A 66 -13.25 3.77 -5.29
N SER A 67 -12.49 4.05 -6.36
CA SER A 67 -11.05 4.31 -6.26
C SER A 67 -10.73 5.62 -5.52
N LEU A 68 -11.56 6.65 -5.64
CA LEU A 68 -11.45 7.89 -4.85
C LEU A 68 -11.64 7.62 -3.36
N HIS A 69 -12.66 6.83 -2.99
CA HIS A 69 -12.88 6.45 -1.59
C HIS A 69 -11.73 5.62 -1.03
N VAL A 70 -11.25 4.63 -1.79
CA VAL A 70 -10.09 3.81 -1.38
C VAL A 70 -8.88 4.71 -1.11
N SER A 71 -8.54 5.59 -2.05
CA SER A 71 -7.38 6.49 -1.91
C SER A 71 -7.51 7.44 -0.72
N PHE A 72 -8.72 7.97 -0.50
CA PHE A 72 -8.99 8.86 0.62
C PHE A 72 -8.88 8.15 1.98
N TYR A 73 -9.51 7.00 2.14
CA TYR A 73 -9.49 6.26 3.40
C TYR A 73 -8.11 5.68 3.70
N ASP A 74 -7.37 5.25 2.69
CA ASP A 74 -5.97 4.81 2.82
C ASP A 74 -5.09 5.93 3.37
N THR A 75 -5.13 7.10 2.71
CA THR A 75 -4.36 8.29 3.14
C THR A 75 -4.78 8.75 4.54
N LEU A 76 -6.09 8.77 4.83
CA LEU A 76 -6.61 9.14 6.14
C LEU A 76 -6.12 8.17 7.23
N ALA A 77 -6.15 6.87 6.97
CA ALA A 77 -5.64 5.87 7.90
C ALA A 77 -4.14 6.04 8.16
N ALA A 78 -3.34 6.30 7.12
CA ALA A 78 -1.91 6.58 7.25
C ALA A 78 -1.62 7.83 8.10
N ILE A 79 -2.35 8.93 7.87
CA ILE A 79 -2.22 10.17 8.67
C ILE A 79 -2.62 9.91 10.12
N LEU A 80 -3.74 9.22 10.37
CA LEU A 80 -4.19 8.87 11.72
C LEU A 80 -3.16 8.00 12.44
N ALA A 81 -2.57 7.02 11.76
CA ALA A 81 -1.51 6.19 12.31
C ALA A 81 -0.28 7.03 12.68
N ALA A 82 0.16 7.94 11.80
CA ALA A 82 1.28 8.84 12.06
C ALA A 82 1.02 9.75 13.28
N LEU A 83 -0.19 10.29 13.42
CA LEU A 83 -0.63 11.13 14.55
C LEU A 83 -0.69 10.39 15.90
N VAL A 84 -0.73 9.06 15.90
CA VAL A 84 -0.67 8.25 17.12
C VAL A 84 0.75 7.76 17.39
N ILE A 85 1.43 7.23 16.37
CA ILE A 85 2.73 6.58 16.53
C ILE A 85 3.84 7.61 16.78
N ILE A 86 3.96 8.65 15.95
CA ILE A 86 5.09 9.58 16.03
C ILE A 86 5.11 10.36 17.37
N PRO A 87 4.00 10.94 17.86
CA PRO A 87 4.02 11.62 19.15
C PRO A 87 4.32 10.68 20.32
N ALA A 88 3.84 9.43 20.27
CA ALA A 88 4.17 8.43 21.28
C ALA A 88 5.68 8.09 21.26
N VAL A 89 6.31 8.06 20.08
CA VAL A 89 7.74 7.80 19.92
C VAL A 89 8.59 8.85 20.60
N PHE A 90 8.27 10.13 20.40
CA PHE A 90 8.92 11.24 21.09
C PHE A 90 8.68 11.20 22.60
N SER A 91 7.43 10.95 23.02
CA SER A 91 7.05 10.87 24.44
C SER A 91 7.82 9.80 25.21
N PHE A 92 8.26 8.74 24.53
CA PHE A 92 9.02 7.64 25.14
C PHE A 92 10.50 7.65 24.78
N GLY A 93 11.02 8.73 24.19
CA GLY A 93 12.43 8.88 23.82
C GLY A 93 12.94 7.82 22.85
N MET A 94 12.08 7.33 21.95
CA MET A 94 12.45 6.33 20.94
C MET A 94 12.94 6.99 19.64
N GLU A 95 13.81 6.29 18.91
CA GLU A 95 14.26 6.75 17.60
C GLU A 95 13.18 6.54 16.52
N VAL A 96 12.85 7.61 15.81
CA VAL A 96 11.85 7.60 14.71
C VAL A 96 12.31 6.73 13.53
N SER A 97 13.62 6.49 13.39
CA SER A 97 14.24 5.68 12.34
C SER A 97 14.09 4.17 12.50
N ALA A 98 13.46 3.67 13.57
CA ALA A 98 13.36 2.22 13.82
C ALA A 98 12.38 1.46 12.90
N GLY A 99 11.79 2.13 11.90
CA GLY A 99 11.01 1.50 10.84
C GLY A 99 9.67 0.90 11.30
N PRO A 100 9.11 -0.08 10.57
CA PRO A 100 7.78 -0.65 10.83
C PRO A 100 7.64 -1.28 12.23
N GLY A 101 8.76 -1.72 12.83
CA GLY A 101 8.81 -2.24 14.19
C GLY A 101 8.41 -1.23 15.27
N LEU A 102 8.42 0.07 14.94
CA LEU A 102 8.14 1.16 15.88
C LEU A 102 6.74 1.07 16.48
N MET A 103 5.74 0.60 15.73
CA MET A 103 4.39 0.38 16.28
C MET A 103 4.39 -0.69 17.38
N PHE A 104 5.21 -1.73 17.24
CA PHE A 104 5.32 -2.84 18.20
C PHE A 104 6.13 -2.47 19.44
N LEU A 105 6.84 -1.35 19.42
CA LEU A 105 7.53 -0.78 20.59
C LEU A 105 6.70 0.32 21.26
N ALA A 106 6.18 1.25 20.45
CA ALA A 106 5.48 2.44 20.93
C ALA A 106 4.09 2.12 21.49
N MET A 107 3.29 1.35 20.75
CA MET A 107 1.88 1.13 21.11
C MET A 107 1.74 0.36 22.43
N PRO A 108 2.53 -0.70 22.71
CA PRO A 108 2.49 -1.35 24.03
C PRO A 108 2.76 -0.41 25.19
N ARG A 109 3.70 0.54 25.05
CA ARG A 109 3.99 1.54 26.09
C ARG A 109 2.81 2.51 26.28
N VAL A 110 2.16 2.94 25.21
CA VAL A 110 0.92 3.75 25.31
C VAL A 110 -0.14 2.97 26.10
N PHE A 111 -0.35 1.69 25.78
CA PHE A 111 -1.35 0.87 26.46
C PHE A 111 -1.06 0.67 27.94
N GLN A 112 0.20 0.49 28.34
CA GLN A 112 0.57 0.36 29.75
C GLN A 112 0.16 1.57 30.60
N GLN A 113 0.08 2.75 29.99
CA GLN A 113 -0.34 3.97 30.68
C GLN A 113 -1.85 4.25 30.60
N MET A 114 -2.63 3.36 29.98
CA MET A 114 -4.08 3.49 29.87
C MET A 114 -4.79 2.63 30.93
N PRO A 115 -5.84 3.15 31.58
CA PRO A 115 -6.76 2.28 32.30
C PRO A 115 -7.35 1.26 31.30
N PHE A 116 -7.44 0.00 31.70
CA PHE A 116 -7.81 -1.12 30.83
C PHE A 116 -6.91 -1.31 29.59
N GLY A 117 -5.66 -0.85 29.64
CA GLY A 117 -4.69 -0.92 28.54
C GLY A 117 -4.56 -2.28 27.86
N ARG A 118 -4.66 -3.38 28.62
CA ARG A 118 -4.64 -4.74 28.07
C ARG A 118 -5.78 -4.99 27.08
N ILE A 119 -6.99 -4.52 27.35
CA ILE A 119 -8.15 -4.66 26.45
C ILE A 119 -7.88 -3.89 25.15
N PHE A 120 -7.42 -2.64 25.26
CA PHE A 120 -7.07 -1.83 24.09
C PHE A 120 -5.93 -2.44 23.26
N SER A 121 -4.95 -3.04 23.92
CA SER A 121 -3.86 -3.76 23.27
C SER A 121 -4.39 -4.96 22.48
N CYS A 122 -5.28 -5.78 23.07
CA CYS A 122 -5.88 -6.91 22.36
C CYS A 122 -6.66 -6.44 21.14
N ILE A 123 -7.53 -5.44 21.28
CA ILE A 123 -8.32 -4.88 20.17
C ILE A 123 -7.39 -4.36 19.06
N PHE A 124 -6.34 -3.61 19.42
CA PHE A 124 -5.39 -3.05 18.46
C PHE A 124 -4.68 -4.13 17.66
N PHE A 125 -4.03 -5.08 18.34
CA PHE A 125 -3.25 -6.10 17.66
C PHE A 125 -4.14 -7.10 16.90
N SER A 126 -5.36 -7.36 17.36
CA SER A 126 -6.36 -8.09 16.56
C SER A 126 -6.72 -7.33 15.30
N ALA A 127 -6.95 -6.02 15.36
CA ALA A 127 -7.24 -5.21 14.17
C ALA A 127 -6.06 -5.21 13.18
N VAL A 128 -4.83 -5.05 13.67
CA VAL A 128 -3.60 -5.12 12.85
C VAL A 128 -3.45 -6.50 12.20
N PHE A 129 -3.71 -7.57 12.95
CA PHE A 129 -3.68 -8.93 12.44
C PHE A 129 -4.73 -9.15 11.33
N LEU A 130 -5.97 -8.72 11.56
CA LEU A 130 -7.02 -8.81 10.55
C LEU A 130 -6.68 -8.00 9.29
N ALA A 131 -6.15 -6.79 9.44
CA ALA A 131 -5.70 -5.97 8.31
C ALA A 131 -4.59 -6.66 7.50
N GLY A 132 -3.59 -7.23 8.18
CA GLY A 132 -2.55 -8.03 7.54
C GLY A 132 -3.09 -9.25 6.81
N MET A 133 -4.00 -10.00 7.43
CA MET A 133 -4.64 -11.16 6.79
C MET A 133 -5.41 -10.77 5.53
N THR A 134 -6.22 -9.70 5.57
CA THR A 134 -6.98 -9.26 4.39
C THR A 134 -6.07 -8.88 3.22
N SER A 135 -4.90 -8.30 3.52
CA SER A 135 -3.89 -7.97 2.52
C SER A 135 -3.25 -9.23 1.91
N LEU A 136 -2.97 -10.26 2.74
CA LEU A 136 -2.45 -11.54 2.27
C LEU A 136 -3.44 -12.30 1.37
N VAL A 137 -4.73 -12.26 1.72
CA VAL A 137 -5.79 -12.87 0.89
C VAL A 137 -5.79 -12.25 -0.51
N ASN A 138 -5.72 -10.92 -0.62
CA ASN A 138 -5.63 -10.23 -1.91
C ASN A 138 -4.39 -10.66 -2.71
N LEU A 139 -3.23 -10.72 -2.06
CA LEU A 139 -1.99 -11.10 -2.73
C LEU A 139 -2.05 -12.54 -3.29
N PHE A 140 -2.57 -13.48 -2.51
CA PHE A 140 -2.69 -14.88 -2.93
C PHE A 140 -3.77 -15.11 -3.97
N GLU A 141 -4.86 -14.33 -3.98
CA GLU A 141 -5.97 -14.53 -4.92
C GLU A 141 -5.49 -14.53 -6.37
N SER A 142 -4.55 -13.63 -6.71
CA SER A 142 -4.01 -13.57 -8.07
C SER A 142 -3.28 -14.85 -8.52
N SER A 143 -2.53 -15.48 -7.61
CA SER A 143 -1.85 -16.74 -7.88
C SER A 143 -2.81 -17.91 -7.93
N ILE A 144 -3.85 -17.87 -7.08
CA ILE A 144 -4.92 -18.88 -7.05
C ILE A 144 -5.70 -18.83 -8.36
N GLU A 145 -6.17 -17.66 -8.78
CA GLU A 145 -6.92 -17.49 -10.03
C GLU A 145 -6.10 -17.95 -11.24
N ALA A 146 -4.83 -17.56 -11.33
CA ALA A 146 -3.95 -17.99 -12.43
C ALA A 146 -3.79 -19.53 -12.50
N LEU A 147 -3.74 -20.22 -11.36
CA LEU A 147 -3.71 -21.68 -11.32
C LEU A 147 -5.07 -22.30 -11.71
N GLN A 148 -6.17 -21.69 -11.28
CA GLN A 148 -7.51 -22.15 -11.66
C GLN A 148 -7.75 -21.99 -13.17
N GLU A 149 -7.35 -20.87 -13.76
CA GLU A 149 -7.55 -20.60 -15.19
C GLU A 149 -6.64 -21.46 -16.07
N LYS A 150 -5.35 -21.56 -15.73
CA LYS A 150 -4.37 -22.25 -16.58
C LYS A 150 -4.44 -23.77 -16.49
N PHE A 151 -4.80 -24.31 -15.32
CA PHE A 151 -4.79 -25.75 -15.06
C PHE A 151 -6.19 -26.32 -14.72
N SER A 152 -7.24 -25.51 -14.82
CA SER A 152 -8.63 -25.91 -14.51
C SER A 152 -8.77 -26.55 -13.12
N LEU A 153 -7.98 -26.08 -12.15
CA LEU A 153 -7.99 -26.62 -10.79
C LEU A 153 -9.21 -26.14 -10.00
N GLU A 154 -9.75 -27.03 -9.16
CA GLU A 154 -10.72 -26.65 -8.15
C GLU A 154 -10.07 -25.68 -7.14
N ARG A 155 -10.84 -24.67 -6.68
CA ARG A 155 -10.34 -23.60 -5.82
C ARG A 155 -9.57 -24.11 -4.60
N TRP A 156 -10.08 -25.13 -3.92
CA TRP A 156 -9.43 -25.68 -2.72
C TRP A 156 -8.03 -26.28 -3.02
N LYS A 157 -7.83 -26.88 -4.20
CA LYS A 157 -6.52 -27.41 -4.63
C LYS A 157 -5.55 -26.27 -4.93
N ALA A 158 -6.00 -25.26 -5.69
CA ALA A 158 -5.19 -24.08 -6.00
C ALA A 158 -4.76 -23.34 -4.71
N VAL A 159 -5.70 -23.12 -3.78
CA VAL A 159 -5.42 -22.54 -2.45
C VAL A 159 -4.40 -23.37 -1.68
N SER A 160 -4.57 -24.70 -1.63
CA SER A 160 -3.65 -25.58 -0.91
C SER A 160 -2.24 -25.57 -1.50
N ILE A 161 -2.12 -25.51 -2.83
CA ILE A 161 -0.82 -25.40 -3.53
C ILE A 161 -0.15 -24.07 -3.19
N VAL A 162 -0.86 -22.95 -3.34
CA VAL A 162 -0.30 -21.61 -3.09
C VAL A 162 0.11 -21.46 -1.64
N MET A 163 -0.74 -21.86 -0.68
CA MET A 163 -0.41 -21.80 0.74
C MET A 163 0.74 -22.74 1.10
N GLY A 164 0.74 -23.98 0.57
CA GLY A 164 1.80 -24.95 0.83
C GLY A 164 3.16 -24.48 0.32
N LEU A 165 3.21 -23.96 -0.90
CA LEU A 165 4.44 -23.37 -1.46
C LEU A 165 4.89 -22.14 -0.67
N SER A 166 3.96 -21.24 -0.33
CA SER A 166 4.26 -20.04 0.45
C SER A 166 4.79 -20.39 1.84
N PHE A 167 4.23 -21.40 2.49
CA PHE A 167 4.69 -21.89 3.80
C PHE A 167 6.08 -22.52 3.71
N CYS A 168 6.31 -23.40 2.74
CA CYS A 168 7.63 -24.02 2.54
C CYS A 168 8.71 -22.98 2.22
N LEU A 169 8.42 -22.03 1.34
CA LEU A 169 9.35 -20.93 1.03
C LEU A 169 9.56 -20.03 2.25
N GLY A 170 8.51 -19.74 3.02
CA GLY A 170 8.61 -18.96 4.24
C GLY A 170 9.54 -19.56 5.29
N ILE A 171 9.55 -20.90 5.43
CA ILE A 171 10.51 -21.60 6.31
C ILE A 171 11.94 -21.50 5.78
N LEU A 172 12.13 -21.59 4.46
CA LEU A 172 13.46 -21.58 3.84
C LEU A 172 14.09 -20.18 3.79
N VAL A 173 13.27 -19.12 3.82
CA VAL A 173 13.69 -17.72 3.75
C VAL A 173 13.54 -17.06 5.12
N GLU A 174 14.10 -17.68 6.17
CA GLU A 174 14.12 -17.11 7.52
C GLU A 174 15.18 -15.99 7.66
N ASP A 175 16.25 -16.04 6.86
CA ASP A 175 17.29 -15.01 6.87
C ASP A 175 16.75 -13.69 6.32
N ALA A 176 16.57 -12.72 7.23
CA ALA A 176 16.09 -11.37 6.94
C ALA A 176 16.89 -10.66 5.85
N THR A 177 18.17 -11.00 5.67
CA THR A 177 19.04 -10.41 4.64
C THR A 177 18.68 -10.91 3.25
N TYR A 178 18.41 -12.21 3.11
CA TYR A 178 17.99 -12.79 1.82
C TYR A 178 16.56 -12.37 1.48
N LEU A 179 15.67 -12.34 2.48
CA LEU A 179 14.31 -11.85 2.30
C LEU A 179 14.32 -10.39 1.84
N GLY A 180 15.12 -9.53 2.50
CA GLY A 180 15.28 -8.12 2.14
C GLY A 180 15.69 -7.95 0.68
N LYS A 181 16.73 -8.67 0.22
CA LYS A 181 17.17 -8.61 -1.19
C LYS A 181 16.08 -9.03 -2.18
N LEU A 182 15.31 -10.07 -1.85
CA LEU A 182 14.23 -10.53 -2.71
C LEU A 182 13.07 -9.52 -2.75
N MET A 183 12.74 -8.94 -1.59
CA MET A 183 11.74 -7.87 -1.48
C MET A 183 12.19 -6.63 -2.26
N ASP A 184 13.45 -6.22 -2.15
CA ASP A 184 14.03 -5.11 -2.91
C ASP A 184 13.96 -5.38 -4.41
N MET A 185 14.28 -6.60 -4.86
CA MET A 185 14.18 -6.98 -6.26
C MET A 185 12.73 -6.86 -6.78
N VAL A 186 11.75 -7.41 -6.06
CA VAL A 186 10.33 -7.33 -6.45
C VAL A 186 9.86 -5.87 -6.46
N SER A 187 10.24 -5.12 -5.43
CA SER A 187 9.84 -3.74 -5.19
C SER A 187 10.44 -2.74 -6.18
N ILE A 188 11.70 -2.92 -6.57
CA ILE A 188 12.42 -2.00 -7.45
C ILE A 188 12.11 -2.29 -8.92
N TYR A 189 12.01 -3.57 -9.29
CA TYR A 189 11.92 -3.96 -10.70
C TYR A 189 10.51 -4.37 -11.11
N PHE A 190 9.92 -5.37 -10.45
CA PHE A 190 8.70 -6.01 -10.93
C PHE A 190 7.47 -5.12 -10.73
N ILE A 191 7.35 -4.50 -9.56
CA ILE A 191 6.19 -3.71 -9.18
C ILE A 191 6.04 -2.47 -10.08
N PRO A 192 7.05 -1.59 -10.21
CA PRO A 192 6.92 -0.40 -11.06
C PRO A 192 6.81 -0.74 -12.54
N LEU A 193 7.51 -1.79 -13.01
CA LEU A 193 7.40 -2.26 -14.39
C LEU A 193 5.99 -2.79 -14.69
N GLY A 194 5.41 -3.60 -13.80
CA GLY A 194 4.05 -4.10 -13.93
C GLY A 194 3.04 -2.96 -14.02
N ALA A 195 3.12 -2.01 -13.09
CA ALA A 195 2.25 -0.83 -13.08
C ALA A 195 2.40 0.01 -14.37
N PHE A 196 3.63 0.23 -14.84
CA PHE A 196 3.89 0.96 -16.08
C PHE A 196 3.31 0.24 -17.31
N LEU A 197 3.58 -1.06 -17.45
CA LEU A 197 3.07 -1.85 -18.59
C LEU A 197 1.54 -1.91 -18.58
N SER A 198 0.91 -2.15 -17.43
CA SER A 198 -0.55 -2.13 -17.30
C SER A 198 -1.13 -0.76 -17.66
N ALA A 199 -0.49 0.33 -17.23
CA ALA A 199 -0.91 1.68 -17.59
C ALA A 199 -0.84 1.94 -19.10
N VAL A 200 0.27 1.56 -19.74
CA VAL A 200 0.47 1.73 -21.18
C VAL A 200 -0.50 0.86 -21.97
N LEU A 201 -0.71 -0.39 -21.57
CA LEU A 201 -1.69 -1.28 -22.19
C LEU A 201 -3.08 -0.65 -22.16
N PHE A 202 -3.53 -0.22 -20.97
CA PHE A 202 -4.86 0.32 -20.79
C PHE A 202 -5.07 1.66 -21.53
N TYR A 203 -4.17 2.64 -21.37
CA TYR A 203 -4.37 3.99 -21.94
C TYR A 203 -3.92 4.17 -23.39
N TRP A 204 -2.90 3.42 -23.85
CA TRP A 204 -2.30 3.62 -25.16
C TRP A 204 -2.63 2.52 -26.16
N ILE A 205 -2.68 1.25 -25.72
CA ILE A 205 -2.91 0.11 -26.62
C ILE A 205 -4.41 -0.15 -26.81
N CYS A 206 -5.19 -0.20 -25.73
CA CYS A 206 -6.66 -0.35 -25.82
C CYS A 206 -7.33 0.91 -26.42
N GLY A 207 -6.72 2.08 -26.22
CA GLY A 207 -7.16 3.34 -26.81
C GLY A 207 -8.21 4.09 -25.99
N ASP A 208 -8.40 5.37 -26.34
CA ASP A 208 -9.19 6.32 -25.57
C ASP A 208 -10.68 5.93 -25.48
N ASP A 209 -11.23 5.32 -26.53
CA ASP A 209 -12.64 4.93 -26.58
C ASP A 209 -12.95 3.77 -25.63
N PHE A 210 -12.08 2.74 -25.63
CA PHE A 210 -12.18 1.61 -24.71
C PHE A 210 -12.12 2.08 -23.24
N VAL A 211 -11.13 2.93 -22.92
CA VAL A 211 -10.98 3.46 -21.55
C VAL A 211 -12.21 4.24 -21.10
N ARG A 212 -12.78 5.06 -21.99
CA ARG A 212 -13.99 5.82 -21.69
C ARG A 212 -15.17 4.89 -21.46
N GLU A 213 -15.37 3.91 -22.32
CA GLU A 213 -16.48 2.96 -22.22
C GLU A 213 -16.40 2.18 -20.90
N GLU A 214 -15.25 1.59 -20.59
CA GLU A 214 -15.06 0.78 -19.39
C GLU A 214 -15.17 1.61 -18.10
N ILE A 215 -14.60 2.83 -18.04
CA ILE A 215 -14.71 3.68 -16.84
C ILE A 215 -16.13 4.27 -16.69
N GLN A 216 -16.88 4.42 -17.78
CA GLN A 216 -18.25 4.95 -17.73
C GLN A 216 -19.26 3.93 -17.21
N LYS A 217 -18.95 2.63 -17.22
CA LYS A 217 -19.78 1.58 -16.60
C LYS A 217 -20.06 1.91 -15.12
N GLY A 218 -21.31 1.72 -14.70
CA GLY A 218 -21.78 2.05 -13.36
C GLY A 218 -21.83 3.56 -13.01
N ARG A 219 -21.23 4.44 -13.82
CA ARG A 219 -21.18 5.89 -13.56
C ARG A 219 -22.38 6.64 -14.13
N LYS A 220 -23.00 7.47 -13.29
CA LYS A 220 -24.02 8.44 -13.73
C LYS A 220 -23.43 9.71 -14.32
N ALA A 221 -22.28 10.16 -13.79
CA ALA A 221 -21.59 11.34 -14.28
C ALA A 221 -20.67 10.97 -15.45
N ALA A 222 -20.60 11.84 -16.46
CA ALA A 222 -19.72 11.65 -17.61
C ALA A 222 -18.24 11.62 -17.18
N PHE A 223 -17.48 10.66 -17.70
CA PHE A 223 -16.04 10.59 -17.47
C PHE A 223 -15.33 11.80 -18.10
N PRO A 224 -14.70 12.67 -17.30
CA PRO A 224 -14.14 13.91 -17.81
C PRO A 224 -12.87 13.65 -18.62
N ARG A 225 -12.75 14.33 -19.77
CA ARG A 225 -11.59 14.20 -20.67
C ARG A 225 -10.25 14.48 -19.97
N PHE A 226 -10.22 15.37 -18.99
CA PHE A 226 -8.97 15.68 -18.28
C PHE A 226 -8.44 14.47 -17.50
N LEU A 227 -9.31 13.62 -16.92
CA LEU A 227 -8.86 12.43 -16.19
C LEU A 227 -8.28 11.39 -17.15
N LEU A 228 -8.83 11.28 -18.36
CA LEU A 228 -8.23 10.45 -19.41
C LEU A 228 -6.83 10.93 -19.76
N LEU A 229 -6.66 12.24 -19.99
CA LEU A 229 -5.35 12.83 -20.30
C LEU A 229 -4.37 12.68 -19.12
N MET A 230 -4.86 12.83 -17.89
CA MET A 230 -4.08 12.62 -16.68
C MET A 230 -3.61 11.17 -16.57
N GLY A 231 -4.47 10.19 -16.79
CA GLY A 231 -4.10 8.78 -16.81
C GLY A 231 -3.09 8.47 -17.92
N LYS A 232 -3.39 8.91 -19.14
CA LYS A 232 -2.59 8.61 -20.33
C LYS A 232 -1.19 9.22 -20.32
N TYR A 233 -1.05 10.45 -19.86
CA TYR A 233 0.23 11.17 -19.92
C TYR A 233 0.89 11.29 -18.55
N VAL A 234 0.15 11.71 -17.52
CA VAL A 234 0.73 11.97 -16.20
C VAL A 234 1.00 10.65 -15.48
N PHE A 235 0.02 9.74 -15.38
CA PHE A 235 0.21 8.48 -14.67
C PHE A 235 1.20 7.55 -15.40
N CYS A 236 1.10 7.39 -16.72
CA CYS A 236 2.10 6.64 -17.49
C CYS A 236 3.51 7.25 -17.39
N GLY A 237 3.62 8.59 -17.41
CA GLY A 237 4.91 9.26 -17.26
C GLY A 237 5.50 9.07 -15.85
N ILE A 238 4.69 9.23 -14.81
CA ILE A 238 5.11 9.04 -13.43
C ILE A 238 5.51 7.58 -13.18
N SER A 239 4.73 6.59 -13.63
CA SER A 239 5.09 5.18 -13.44
C SER A 239 6.40 4.81 -14.15
N PHE A 240 6.64 5.37 -15.34
CA PHE A 240 7.94 5.24 -16.00
C PHE A 240 9.08 5.89 -15.21
N ILE A 241 8.89 7.11 -14.71
CA ILE A 241 9.87 7.82 -13.90
C ILE A 241 10.18 7.03 -12.62
N VAL A 242 9.16 6.52 -11.92
CA VAL A 242 9.33 5.71 -10.71
C VAL A 242 10.11 4.44 -11.00
N PHE A 243 9.84 3.77 -12.14
CA PHE A 243 10.61 2.60 -12.56
C PHE A 243 12.09 2.93 -12.79
N ILE A 244 12.39 3.97 -13.56
CA ILE A 244 13.78 4.37 -13.85
C ILE A 244 14.49 4.83 -12.57
N LEU A 245 13.86 5.68 -11.77
CA LEU A 245 14.44 6.20 -10.54
C LEU A 245 14.61 5.11 -9.48
N GLY A 246 13.69 4.17 -9.38
CA GLY A 246 13.82 3.00 -8.50
C GLY A 246 15.08 2.19 -8.79
N ILE A 247 15.37 1.97 -10.08
CA ILE A 247 16.59 1.28 -10.52
C ILE A 247 17.84 2.12 -10.17
N LEU A 248 17.84 3.42 -10.49
CA LEU A 248 19.00 4.29 -10.29
C LEU A 248 19.35 4.47 -8.81
N TYR A 249 18.34 4.62 -7.95
CA TYR A 249 18.53 4.84 -6.52
C TYR A 249 18.53 3.55 -5.69
N HIS A 250 18.46 2.38 -6.33
CA HIS A 250 18.43 1.07 -5.68
C HIS A 250 17.34 0.97 -4.60
N GLY A 251 16.17 1.57 -4.86
CA GLY A 251 15.08 1.64 -3.88
C GLY A 251 14.06 2.72 -4.24
N ILE A 252 12.80 2.46 -3.89
CA ILE A 252 11.68 3.41 -4.02
C ILE A 252 11.08 3.79 -2.66
N GLY A 253 11.73 3.44 -1.56
CA GLY A 253 11.33 3.73 -0.18
C GLY A 253 12.30 3.09 0.80
#